data_AF-A0A1A9S8I1-F1
#
_entry.id   AF-A0A1A9S8I1-F1
#
_cell.length_a   1.000
_cell.length_b   1.000
_cell.length_c   1.000
_cell.angle_alpha   90.00
_cell.angle_beta   90.00
_cell.angle_gamma   90.00
#
_symmetry.space_group_name_H-M   'P 1'
#
loop_
_entity.id
_entity.type
_entity.pdbx_description
1 polymer ?
#
loop_
_entity_poly.entity_id
_entity_poly.type
_entity_poly.pdbx_seq_one_letter_code
_entity_poly.pdbx_strand_id
1 'polypeptide(L)'
;MGNIPGESTYKSYDITVPGNLPSKHLKKQHWVDGGKLKKWHEHANKGKKYHIVDPLALDLDGNGISTVAANQFSGSLFDHDGDGIRTASGWVGKEDGLLVYDRNGDGIINNGSELFGDATRLKNGGMAAHGFAALADLDDNGDGKIDAADKAFSSLRVWRDLNQDGISQEGELLTLEQAKVRSLNTQFRNTNRSLGDGNTLAQEGSYTTTDGQTRQMGDLLLTNDPLFSRFNDHVELTAEQLQNPNLSGIGRLRDLREAAALSPALDAVLRQYAAAETKEQQTALLAQLAAEWGKTDARYGSYTPTLTAATEQSGTAGQGVPLTPGELQALLNGKVKISPELQAEFNALQDKIRLLDAFTGEDSRTLSYGTLEQVKEIIGVANTTYAQLEHSIYQDLLFQICLKPYLNAVGLPQSQTLCFTVIAVIVDKIPCAASENRSNDK
;
A
#
# COMPACT_ATOMS: atom_id res chain seq x y z
N MET A 1 23.94 -54.38 -19.37
CA MET A 1 24.15 -53.96 -20.78
C MET A 1 23.00 -53.03 -21.16
N GLY A 2 23.30 -51.77 -21.56
CA GLY A 2 22.38 -50.73 -22.13
C GLY A 2 21.38 -50.09 -21.13
N ASN A 3 21.38 -48.83 -20.67
CA ASN A 3 21.58 -47.45 -21.24
C ASN A 3 20.48 -47.08 -22.29
N ILE A 4 19.68 -45.99 -22.24
CA ILE A 4 19.63 -44.63 -21.58
C ILE A 4 18.17 -44.03 -21.75
N PRO A 5 17.76 -42.75 -21.47
CA PRO A 5 17.92 -41.77 -20.35
C PRO A 5 16.58 -41.14 -19.82
N GLY A 6 16.64 -40.42 -18.67
CA GLY A 6 15.90 -39.15 -18.50
C GLY A 6 15.07 -38.89 -17.23
N GLU A 7 15.60 -39.08 -16.02
CA GLU A 7 14.99 -38.50 -14.81
C GLU A 7 15.57 -37.11 -14.51
N SER A 8 14.77 -36.07 -14.71
CA SER A 8 15.07 -34.73 -14.18
C SER A 8 14.74 -34.71 -12.69
N THR A 9 15.76 -34.89 -11.86
CA THR A 9 15.70 -34.64 -10.41
C THR A 9 15.44 -33.15 -10.18
N TYR A 10 14.24 -32.78 -9.74
CA TYR A 10 14.03 -31.49 -9.08
C TYR A 10 14.69 -31.55 -7.72
N LYS A 11 15.80 -30.83 -7.56
CA LYS A 11 16.39 -30.55 -6.25
C LYS A 11 15.57 -29.43 -5.61
N SER A 12 14.79 -29.75 -4.58
CA SER A 12 14.25 -28.76 -3.66
C SER A 12 15.41 -28.14 -2.88
N TYR A 13 15.52 -26.82 -2.90
CA TYR A 13 16.43 -26.11 -2.00
C TYR A 13 15.65 -25.79 -0.72
N ASP A 14 16.00 -26.49 0.37
CA ASP A 14 15.62 -26.04 1.71
C ASP A 14 16.33 -24.69 1.98
N ILE A 15 15.60 -23.58 1.86
CA ILE A 15 16.06 -22.29 2.38
C ILE A 15 15.94 -22.40 3.90
N THR A 16 16.97 -22.97 4.52
CA THR A 16 17.15 -22.88 5.96
C THR A 16 17.61 -21.46 6.25
N VAL A 17 16.67 -20.56 6.56
CA VAL A 17 16.99 -19.26 7.15
C VAL A 17 17.62 -19.55 8.52
N PRO A 18 18.89 -19.21 8.77
CA PRO A 18 19.48 -19.39 10.09
C PRO A 18 18.66 -18.55 11.09
N GLY A 19 18.16 -19.22 12.12
CA GLY A 19 17.17 -18.69 13.04
C GLY A 19 17.50 -17.31 13.60
N ASN A 20 16.65 -16.33 13.30
CA ASN A 20 16.49 -15.16 14.15
C ASN A 20 15.69 -15.60 15.38
N LEU A 21 16.36 -15.71 16.52
CA LEU A 21 15.72 -15.74 17.83
C LEU A 21 14.80 -14.51 17.96
N PRO A 22 13.60 -14.64 18.54
CA PRO A 22 12.65 -13.53 18.64
C PRO A 22 13.15 -12.53 19.67
N SER A 23 13.74 -11.41 19.22
CA SER A 23 13.96 -10.25 20.08
C SER A 23 12.61 -9.61 20.38
N LYS A 24 11.93 -10.07 21.44
CA LYS A 24 10.63 -9.57 21.90
C LYS A 24 10.60 -8.07 22.27
N HIS A 25 11.69 -7.31 22.10
CA HIS A 25 11.80 -5.91 22.53
C HIS A 25 12.50 -4.95 21.54
N LEU A 26 12.70 -5.32 20.28
CA LEU A 26 13.20 -4.38 19.26
C LEU A 26 12.12 -4.21 18.18
N LYS A 27 11.30 -3.15 18.31
CA LYS A 27 10.48 -2.67 17.20
C LYS A 27 11.44 -2.35 16.05
N LYS A 28 11.31 -3.01 14.90
CA LYS A 28 11.93 -2.54 13.66
C LYS A 28 11.32 -1.17 13.36
N GLN A 29 12.00 -0.10 13.74
CA GLN A 29 11.62 1.24 13.32
C GLN A 29 11.88 1.31 11.82
N HIS A 30 10.82 1.23 11.02
CA HIS A 30 10.87 1.74 9.66
C HIS A 30 11.14 3.25 9.77
N TRP A 31 11.90 3.82 8.83
CA TRP A 31 12.12 5.29 8.74
C TRP A 31 10.80 6.09 8.68
N VAL A 32 9.72 5.35 8.42
CA VAL A 32 8.34 5.79 8.31
C VAL A 32 7.50 5.53 9.56
N ASP A 33 8.08 5.27 10.74
CA ASP A 33 7.28 5.16 11.98
C ASP A 33 6.69 6.54 12.37
N GLY A 34 5.58 6.90 11.72
CA GLY A 34 4.27 6.82 12.34
C GLY A 34 3.54 8.13 12.60
N GLY A 35 4.19 9.29 12.46
CA GLY A 35 3.56 10.56 12.86
C GLY A 35 3.24 11.54 11.75
N LYS A 36 4.13 11.72 10.77
CA LYS A 36 4.23 13.00 10.04
C LYS A 36 3.75 12.93 8.59
N LEU A 37 4.21 11.97 7.78
CA LEU A 37 3.55 11.64 6.51
C LEU A 37 2.08 11.27 6.73
N LYS A 38 1.81 10.62 7.88
CA LYS A 38 0.46 10.32 8.37
C LYS A 38 -0.43 11.57 8.45
N LYS A 39 0.10 12.76 8.78
CA LYS A 39 -0.70 14.00 8.82
C LYS A 39 -1.20 14.40 7.44
N TRP A 40 -0.33 14.36 6.43
CA TRP A 40 -0.77 14.62 5.06
C TRP A 40 -1.71 13.53 4.58
N HIS A 41 -1.36 12.26 4.78
CA HIS A 41 -2.21 11.12 4.45
C HIS A 41 -3.62 11.25 5.06
N GLU A 42 -3.74 11.46 6.38
CA GLU A 42 -5.02 11.66 7.06
C GLU A 42 -5.76 12.91 6.55
N HIS A 43 -5.06 14.03 6.34
CA HIS A 43 -5.67 15.29 5.91
C HIS A 43 -6.15 15.23 4.46
N ALA A 44 -5.33 14.72 3.55
CA ALA A 44 -5.68 14.48 2.15
C ALA A 44 -6.85 13.50 2.02
N ASN A 45 -6.95 12.52 2.92
CA ASN A 45 -8.05 11.57 2.96
C ASN A 45 -9.38 12.13 3.51
N LYS A 46 -9.38 13.27 4.19
CA LYS A 46 -10.61 13.81 4.79
C LYS A 46 -11.69 14.03 3.72
N GLY A 47 -12.79 13.28 3.85
CA GLY A 47 -13.97 13.43 3.02
C GLY A 47 -13.87 12.80 1.62
N LYS A 48 -12.81 12.03 1.32
CA LYS A 48 -12.78 11.20 0.11
C LYS A 48 -13.66 9.96 0.30
N LYS A 49 -14.39 9.60 -0.76
CA LYS A 49 -14.87 8.22 -0.90
C LYS A 49 -13.66 7.39 -1.33
N TYR A 50 -13.25 6.44 -0.49
CA TYR A 50 -12.28 5.45 -0.93
C TYR A 50 -12.89 4.66 -2.09
N HIS A 51 -12.05 4.28 -3.07
CA HIS A 51 -12.35 3.11 -3.89
C HIS A 51 -12.13 1.94 -2.95
N ILE A 52 -13.24 1.41 -2.48
CA ILE A 52 -13.25 0.27 -1.59
C ILE A 52 -13.21 -0.97 -2.47
N VAL A 53 -12.46 -1.95 -2.02
CA VAL A 53 -12.22 -3.17 -2.78
C VAL A 53 -13.10 -4.24 -2.20
N ASP A 54 -13.82 -4.91 -3.08
CA ASP A 54 -15.04 -5.66 -2.78
C ASP A 54 -14.84 -7.19 -2.89
N PRO A 55 -13.90 -7.87 -2.21
CA PRO A 55 -13.76 -9.31 -2.43
C PRO A 55 -14.95 -10.06 -1.81
N LEU A 56 -15.43 -11.08 -2.53
CA LEU A 56 -16.35 -12.06 -1.97
C LEU A 56 -15.62 -12.98 -0.97
N ALA A 57 -16.09 -13.00 0.27
CA ALA A 57 -15.64 -13.91 1.31
C ALA A 57 -16.71 -14.96 1.64
N LEU A 58 -16.25 -16.16 2.03
CA LEU A 58 -17.06 -17.28 2.47
C LEU A 58 -16.83 -17.51 3.97
N ASP A 59 -17.92 -17.61 4.71
CA ASP A 59 -17.92 -18.10 6.09
C ASP A 59 -17.68 -19.62 6.09
N LEU A 60 -16.47 -20.06 6.46
CA LEU A 60 -16.07 -21.47 6.34
C LEU A 60 -16.28 -22.27 7.63
N ASP A 61 -16.53 -21.63 8.77
CA ASP A 61 -16.76 -22.33 10.05
C ASP A 61 -18.21 -22.23 10.54
N GLY A 62 -19.01 -21.36 9.94
CA GLY A 62 -20.43 -21.15 10.23
C GLY A 62 -20.69 -20.16 11.35
N ASN A 63 -19.70 -19.36 11.76
CA ASN A 63 -19.84 -18.37 12.84
C ASN A 63 -20.08 -16.94 12.31
N GLY A 64 -20.13 -16.78 10.99
CA GLY A 64 -20.25 -15.51 10.28
C GLY A 64 -18.90 -14.96 9.83
N ILE A 65 -18.91 -14.09 8.82
CA ILE A 65 -17.65 -13.56 8.26
C ILE A 65 -16.94 -12.63 9.27
N SER A 66 -15.66 -12.91 9.50
CA SER A 66 -14.75 -12.16 10.36
C SER A 66 -13.69 -11.42 9.54
N THR A 67 -13.17 -10.30 10.09
CA THR A 67 -12.09 -9.52 9.45
C THR A 67 -11.08 -9.01 10.48
N VAL A 68 -9.90 -8.61 10.01
CA VAL A 68 -8.84 -7.96 10.79
C VAL A 68 -8.49 -6.58 10.21
N ALA A 69 -7.95 -5.69 11.03
CA ALA A 69 -7.54 -4.35 10.63
C ALA A 69 -6.34 -4.34 9.65
N ALA A 70 -6.24 -3.28 8.85
CA ALA A 70 -4.99 -2.92 8.17
C ALA A 70 -3.89 -2.66 9.22
N ASN A 71 -2.96 -3.60 9.37
CA ASN A 71 -1.91 -3.55 10.40
C ASN A 71 -0.57 -3.03 9.84
N GLN A 72 -0.63 -1.97 9.01
CA GLN A 72 0.55 -1.38 8.36
C GLN A 72 1.36 -2.45 7.61
N PHE A 73 2.71 -2.40 7.65
CA PHE A 73 3.59 -3.44 7.11
C PHE A 73 3.52 -4.80 7.84
N SER A 74 2.81 -4.89 8.96
CA SER A 74 2.62 -6.13 9.73
C SER A 74 1.26 -6.81 9.44
N GLY A 75 0.44 -6.23 8.57
CA GLY A 75 -0.79 -6.84 8.07
C GLY A 75 -0.64 -7.33 6.64
N SER A 76 -1.77 -7.67 6.03
CA SER A 76 -1.84 -8.13 4.65
C SER A 76 -1.62 -6.96 3.69
N LEU A 77 -0.67 -7.13 2.76
CA LEU A 77 -0.43 -6.18 1.67
C LEU A 77 -0.87 -6.82 0.36
N PHE A 78 -1.88 -6.26 -0.30
CA PHE A 78 -2.43 -6.82 -1.53
C PHE A 78 -2.65 -5.75 -2.61
N ASP A 79 -2.47 -6.12 -3.87
CA ASP A 79 -2.67 -5.25 -5.04
C ASP A 79 -4.13 -5.34 -5.48
N HIS A 80 -4.95 -4.52 -4.85
CA HIS A 80 -6.38 -4.61 -5.00
C HIS A 80 -6.93 -4.08 -6.33
N ASP A 81 -6.24 -3.15 -6.99
CA ASP A 81 -6.67 -2.54 -8.26
C ASP A 81 -5.83 -3.00 -9.46
N GLY A 82 -4.81 -3.83 -9.24
CA GLY A 82 -3.97 -4.40 -10.28
C GLY A 82 -2.97 -3.40 -10.85
N ASP A 83 -2.60 -2.37 -10.09
CA ASP A 83 -1.66 -1.33 -10.53
C ASP A 83 -0.18 -1.69 -10.29
N GLY A 84 0.09 -2.85 -9.70
CA GLY A 84 1.41 -3.35 -9.39
C GLY A 84 1.90 -3.02 -7.98
N ILE A 85 1.08 -2.33 -7.17
CA ILE A 85 1.44 -1.88 -5.83
C ILE A 85 0.50 -2.53 -4.81
N ARG A 86 1.08 -3.36 -3.95
CA ARG A 86 0.38 -3.95 -2.82
C ARG A 86 0.30 -2.96 -1.67
N THR A 87 -0.90 -2.68 -1.20
CA THR A 87 -1.17 -1.73 -0.11
C THR A 87 -1.71 -2.46 1.12
N ALA A 88 -1.41 -1.94 2.31
CA ALA A 88 -1.88 -2.54 3.55
C ALA A 88 -3.40 -2.46 3.62
N SER A 89 -4.03 -3.61 3.86
CA SER A 89 -5.47 -3.74 3.77
C SER A 89 -6.04 -4.38 5.03
N GLY A 90 -7.27 -4.03 5.37
CA GLY A 90 -8.09 -4.90 6.21
C GLY A 90 -8.23 -6.25 5.51
N TRP A 91 -8.37 -7.32 6.26
CA TRP A 91 -8.30 -8.66 5.66
C TRP A 91 -9.37 -9.57 6.20
N VAL A 92 -9.75 -10.59 5.41
CA VAL A 92 -10.63 -11.66 5.88
C VAL A 92 -9.93 -12.42 7.01
N GLY A 93 -10.69 -12.83 8.03
CA GLY A 93 -10.17 -13.66 9.11
C GLY A 93 -9.69 -15.02 8.59
N LYS A 94 -8.65 -15.57 9.22
CA LYS A 94 -8.00 -16.83 8.80
C LYS A 94 -8.88 -18.08 8.85
N GLU A 95 -10.01 -18.02 9.55
CA GLU A 95 -10.97 -19.13 9.64
C GLU A 95 -11.98 -19.09 8.47
N ASP A 96 -12.07 -17.96 7.77
CA ASP A 96 -12.88 -17.73 6.58
C ASP A 96 -11.99 -17.75 5.31
N GLY A 97 -12.53 -17.47 4.14
CA GLY A 97 -11.71 -17.41 2.93
C GLY A 97 -12.28 -16.54 1.81
N LEU A 98 -11.41 -16.03 0.95
CA LEU A 98 -11.78 -15.27 -0.24
C LEU A 98 -12.12 -16.22 -1.39
N LEU A 99 -13.21 -15.95 -2.10
CA LEU A 99 -13.47 -16.59 -3.39
C LEU A 99 -12.55 -15.97 -4.44
N VAL A 100 -11.84 -16.82 -5.18
CA VAL A 100 -10.84 -16.38 -6.16
C VAL A 100 -10.93 -17.18 -7.45
N TYR A 101 -10.47 -16.57 -8.53
CA TYR A 101 -10.31 -17.19 -9.84
C TYR A 101 -9.03 -16.68 -10.47
N ASP A 102 -8.01 -17.55 -10.51
CA ASP A 102 -6.79 -17.33 -11.29
C ASP A 102 -7.15 -17.18 -12.77
N ARG A 103 -7.17 -15.93 -13.24
CA ARG A 103 -7.61 -15.60 -14.61
C ARG A 103 -6.47 -15.63 -15.60
N ASN A 104 -5.23 -15.44 -15.13
CA ASN A 104 -4.05 -15.37 -15.97
C ASN A 104 -3.35 -16.75 -16.10
N GLY A 105 -3.72 -17.71 -15.26
CA GLY A 105 -3.23 -19.08 -15.25
C GLY A 105 -1.82 -19.24 -14.66
N ASP A 106 -1.34 -18.30 -13.84
CA ASP A 106 0.00 -18.34 -13.25
C ASP A 106 0.08 -19.17 -11.96
N GLY A 107 -1.07 -19.60 -11.43
CA GLY A 107 -1.19 -20.43 -10.22
C GLY A 107 -1.11 -19.65 -8.91
N ILE A 108 -1.07 -18.32 -8.93
CA ILE A 108 -0.92 -17.46 -7.77
C ILE A 108 -1.96 -16.34 -7.84
N ILE A 109 -2.74 -16.16 -6.77
CA ILE A 109 -3.63 -15.00 -6.66
C ILE A 109 -2.82 -13.79 -6.22
N ASN A 110 -2.58 -12.84 -7.12
CA ASN A 110 -1.65 -11.75 -6.87
C ASN A 110 -2.22 -10.34 -7.08
N ASN A 111 -3.45 -10.22 -7.61
CA ASN A 111 -4.11 -8.92 -7.73
C ASN A 111 -5.65 -9.00 -7.75
N GLY A 112 -6.31 -7.85 -7.67
CA GLY A 112 -7.77 -7.74 -7.57
C GLY A 112 -8.56 -8.22 -8.79
N SER A 113 -7.94 -8.37 -9.97
CA SER A 113 -8.65 -8.94 -11.14
C SER A 113 -9.00 -10.42 -10.96
N GLU A 114 -8.33 -11.09 -10.02
CA GLU A 114 -8.48 -12.50 -9.68
C GLU A 114 -9.32 -12.72 -8.42
N LEU A 115 -9.60 -11.64 -7.67
CA LEU A 115 -10.65 -11.61 -6.68
C LEU A 115 -12.01 -11.36 -7.36
N PHE A 116 -13.09 -11.73 -6.69
CA PHE A 116 -14.44 -11.35 -7.11
C PHE A 116 -14.82 -10.03 -6.45
N GLY A 117 -14.75 -8.93 -7.20
CA GLY A 117 -15.04 -7.58 -6.73
C GLY A 117 -15.20 -6.60 -7.89
N ASP A 118 -15.19 -5.30 -7.60
CA ASP A 118 -15.31 -4.24 -8.60
C ASP A 118 -14.07 -4.11 -9.53
N ALA A 119 -12.92 -4.64 -9.14
CA ALA A 119 -11.75 -4.82 -10.01
C ALA A 119 -11.91 -5.97 -11.03
N THR A 120 -12.95 -6.80 -10.93
CA THR A 120 -13.18 -7.90 -11.88
C THR A 120 -13.69 -7.38 -13.22
N ARG A 121 -13.00 -7.75 -14.31
CA ARG A 121 -13.46 -7.52 -15.69
C ARG A 121 -14.50 -8.56 -16.11
N LEU A 122 -15.68 -8.11 -16.52
CA LEU A 122 -16.78 -8.94 -16.99
C LEU A 122 -16.61 -9.37 -18.46
N LYS A 123 -17.35 -10.39 -18.90
CA LYS A 123 -17.42 -10.88 -20.30
C LYS A 123 -17.74 -9.77 -21.31
N ASN A 124 -18.49 -8.75 -20.90
CA ASN A 124 -18.84 -7.60 -21.75
C ASN A 124 -17.73 -6.53 -21.88
N GLY A 125 -16.61 -6.70 -21.18
CA GLY A 125 -15.47 -5.77 -21.17
C GLY A 125 -15.58 -4.60 -20.19
N GLY A 126 -16.68 -4.47 -19.46
CA GLY A 126 -16.82 -3.56 -18.32
C GLY A 126 -16.26 -4.13 -17.03
N MET A 127 -16.15 -3.28 -16.00
CA MET A 127 -15.85 -3.72 -14.64
C MET A 127 -17.15 -4.12 -13.92
N ALA A 128 -17.07 -5.06 -13.00
CA ALA A 128 -18.18 -5.44 -12.15
C ALA A 128 -18.59 -4.28 -11.24
N ALA A 129 -19.87 -4.23 -10.88
CA ALA A 129 -20.35 -3.23 -9.92
C ALA A 129 -19.98 -3.57 -8.47
N HIS A 130 -19.74 -4.85 -8.18
CA HIS A 130 -19.40 -5.46 -6.90
C HIS A 130 -19.16 -6.97 -7.14
N GLY A 131 -18.69 -7.72 -6.13
CA GLY A 131 -18.29 -9.12 -6.23
C GLY A 131 -19.41 -10.10 -6.61
N PHE A 132 -20.64 -9.92 -6.12
CA PHE A 132 -21.78 -10.74 -6.58
C PHE A 132 -22.11 -10.56 -8.07
N ALA A 133 -21.92 -9.36 -8.63
CA ALA A 133 -22.09 -9.12 -10.07
C ALA A 133 -20.98 -9.82 -10.87
N ALA A 134 -19.75 -9.82 -10.36
CA ALA A 134 -18.64 -10.59 -10.94
C ALA A 134 -18.92 -12.10 -10.92
N LEU A 135 -19.53 -12.60 -9.84
CA LEU A 135 -19.91 -14.02 -9.73
C LEU A 135 -21.01 -14.38 -10.72
N ALA A 136 -22.05 -13.55 -10.84
CA ALA A 136 -23.17 -13.78 -11.76
C ALA A 136 -22.76 -13.83 -13.24
N ASP A 137 -21.68 -13.16 -13.62
CA ASP A 137 -21.14 -13.22 -14.99
C ASP A 137 -20.60 -14.61 -15.37
N LEU A 138 -20.35 -15.48 -14.37
CA LEU A 138 -19.92 -16.86 -14.57
C LEU A 138 -21.08 -17.87 -14.66
N ASP A 139 -22.33 -17.45 -14.44
CA ASP A 139 -23.52 -18.29 -14.51
C ASP A 139 -23.87 -18.54 -15.99
N ASP A 140 -23.47 -19.69 -16.51
CA ASP A 140 -23.59 -20.01 -17.93
C ASP A 140 -25.03 -20.41 -18.31
N ASN A 141 -25.81 -20.87 -17.33
CA ASN A 141 -27.16 -21.40 -17.56
C ASN A 141 -28.29 -20.45 -17.06
N GLY A 142 -27.93 -19.40 -16.31
CA GLY A 142 -28.83 -18.36 -15.82
C GLY A 142 -29.76 -18.81 -14.69
N ASP A 143 -29.41 -19.85 -13.92
CA ASP A 143 -30.25 -20.39 -12.86
C ASP A 143 -30.05 -19.73 -11.49
N GLY A 144 -29.14 -18.73 -11.41
CA GLY A 144 -28.91 -17.90 -10.23
C GLY A 144 -27.91 -18.49 -9.24
N LYS A 145 -27.13 -19.50 -9.64
CA LYS A 145 -26.05 -20.06 -8.84
C LYS A 145 -24.88 -20.48 -9.72
N ILE A 146 -23.70 -20.57 -9.13
CA ILE A 146 -22.51 -21.14 -9.74
C ILE A 146 -22.31 -22.54 -9.15
N ASP A 147 -22.45 -23.57 -9.98
CA ASP A 147 -22.28 -24.97 -9.61
C ASP A 147 -21.62 -25.80 -10.72
N ALA A 148 -21.60 -27.14 -10.56
CA ALA A 148 -20.95 -28.03 -11.53
C ALA A 148 -21.54 -27.99 -12.95
N ALA A 149 -22.69 -27.34 -13.17
CA ALA A 149 -23.24 -27.08 -14.51
C ALA A 149 -22.52 -25.92 -15.23
N ASP A 150 -21.77 -25.08 -14.51
CA ASP A 150 -21.05 -23.93 -15.05
C ASP A 150 -19.59 -24.26 -15.35
N LYS A 151 -19.08 -23.80 -16.49
CA LYS A 151 -17.72 -24.14 -16.93
C LYS A 151 -16.65 -23.64 -15.97
N ALA A 152 -16.86 -22.47 -15.38
CA ALA A 152 -15.90 -21.81 -14.51
C ALA A 152 -15.81 -22.45 -13.11
N PHE A 153 -16.82 -23.22 -12.67
CA PHE A 153 -16.92 -23.72 -11.30
C PHE A 153 -15.69 -24.53 -10.86
N SER A 154 -15.18 -25.39 -11.75
CA SER A 154 -13.99 -26.21 -11.47
C SER A 154 -12.69 -25.41 -11.36
N SER A 155 -12.66 -24.18 -11.88
CA SER A 155 -11.50 -23.28 -11.81
C SER A 155 -11.51 -22.41 -10.55
N LEU A 156 -12.66 -22.24 -9.90
CA LEU A 156 -12.77 -21.43 -8.69
C LEU A 156 -12.01 -22.07 -7.53
N ARG A 157 -11.45 -21.22 -6.67
CA ARG A 157 -10.78 -21.62 -5.43
C ARG A 157 -11.27 -20.77 -4.27
N VAL A 158 -10.99 -21.25 -3.06
CA VAL A 158 -11.10 -20.46 -1.83
C VAL A 158 -9.69 -20.23 -1.31
N TRP A 159 -9.28 -18.96 -1.22
CA TRP A 159 -8.02 -18.58 -0.61
C TRP A 159 -8.22 -18.31 0.87
N ARG A 160 -7.60 -19.15 1.71
CA ARG A 160 -7.55 -18.98 3.15
C ARG A 160 -6.14 -18.61 3.56
N ASP A 161 -5.91 -17.31 3.69
CA ASP A 161 -4.65 -16.73 4.12
C ASP A 161 -4.42 -16.98 5.63
N LEU A 162 -3.64 -18.02 5.92
CA LEU A 162 -3.43 -18.54 7.27
C LEU A 162 -2.40 -17.75 8.06
N ASN A 163 -1.52 -17.01 7.39
CA ASN A 163 -0.50 -16.18 8.02
C ASN A 163 -0.83 -14.67 7.96
N GLN A 164 -1.87 -14.29 7.23
CA GLN A 164 -2.39 -12.93 7.04
C GLN A 164 -1.37 -11.99 6.36
N ASP A 165 -0.55 -12.49 5.43
CA ASP A 165 0.44 -11.68 4.73
C ASP A 165 -0.03 -11.12 3.37
N GLY A 166 -1.20 -11.54 2.88
CA GLY A 166 -1.74 -11.11 1.59
C GLY A 166 -0.99 -11.69 0.39
N ILE A 167 -0.22 -12.77 0.57
CA ILE A 167 0.49 -13.46 -0.51
C ILE A 167 -0.12 -14.85 -0.64
N SER A 168 -0.68 -15.19 -1.79
CA SER A 168 -1.19 -16.54 -2.01
C SER A 168 -0.04 -17.54 -2.08
N GLN A 169 0.03 -18.50 -1.14
CA GLN A 169 1.03 -19.58 -1.19
C GLN A 169 0.41 -20.98 -1.36
N GLU A 170 1.27 -21.94 -1.70
CA GLU A 170 0.92 -23.35 -1.77
C GLU A 170 0.38 -23.83 -0.42
N GLY A 171 -0.82 -24.42 -0.43
CA GLY A 171 -1.53 -24.88 0.77
C GLY A 171 -2.59 -23.92 1.31
N GLU A 172 -2.63 -22.68 0.83
CA GLU A 172 -3.68 -21.71 1.19
C GLU A 172 -4.85 -21.68 0.20
N LEU A 173 -4.63 -22.17 -1.03
CA LEU A 173 -5.65 -22.28 -2.06
C LEU A 173 -6.35 -23.64 -1.97
N LEU A 174 -7.63 -23.61 -1.60
CA LEU A 174 -8.51 -24.77 -1.56
C LEU A 174 -9.35 -24.84 -2.82
N THR A 175 -9.50 -26.04 -3.39
CA THR A 175 -10.61 -26.30 -4.32
C THR A 175 -11.95 -26.09 -3.61
N LEU A 176 -13.01 -25.80 -4.39
CA LEU A 176 -14.36 -25.69 -3.82
C LEU A 176 -14.77 -26.95 -3.06
N GLU A 177 -14.41 -28.15 -3.55
CA GLU A 177 -14.66 -29.41 -2.85
C GLU A 177 -13.92 -29.50 -1.51
N GLN A 178 -12.64 -29.13 -1.45
CA GLN A 178 -11.86 -29.09 -0.20
C GLN A 178 -12.44 -28.08 0.80
N ALA A 179 -12.96 -26.95 0.31
CA ALA A 179 -13.69 -25.95 1.11
C ALA A 179 -15.15 -26.37 1.42
N LYS A 180 -15.58 -27.56 0.98
CA LYS A 180 -16.94 -28.10 1.15
C LYS A 180 -18.02 -27.24 0.50
N VAL A 181 -17.71 -26.52 -0.57
CA VAL A 181 -18.64 -25.70 -1.36
C VAL A 181 -19.26 -26.57 -2.45
N ARG A 182 -20.59 -26.63 -2.48
CA ARG A 182 -21.36 -27.33 -3.53
C ARG A 182 -21.89 -26.37 -4.60
N SER A 183 -22.36 -25.19 -4.19
CA SER A 183 -22.88 -24.17 -5.10
C SER A 183 -22.83 -22.80 -4.44
N LEU A 184 -22.57 -21.75 -5.22
CA LEU A 184 -22.52 -20.36 -4.76
C LEU A 184 -23.74 -19.62 -5.30
N ASN A 185 -24.53 -18.96 -4.45
CA ASN A 185 -25.73 -18.25 -4.91
C ASN A 185 -25.37 -16.85 -5.40
N THR A 186 -25.87 -16.43 -6.57
CA THR A 186 -25.54 -15.11 -7.14
C THR A 186 -26.44 -14.01 -6.58
N GLN A 187 -27.53 -14.36 -5.91
CA GLN A 187 -28.43 -13.41 -5.25
C GLN A 187 -27.85 -12.92 -3.92
N PHE A 188 -28.09 -11.64 -3.65
CA PHE A 188 -27.61 -10.97 -2.46
C PHE A 188 -28.62 -9.93 -1.94
N ARG A 189 -28.40 -9.47 -0.72
CA ARG A 189 -29.06 -8.31 -0.12
C ARG A 189 -28.03 -7.28 0.31
N ASN A 190 -28.34 -5.99 0.16
CA ASN A 190 -27.50 -4.92 0.68
C ASN A 190 -27.64 -4.83 2.20
N THR A 191 -26.51 -4.83 2.93
CA THR A 191 -26.47 -4.79 4.40
C THR A 191 -25.74 -3.57 4.93
N ASN A 192 -24.59 -3.19 4.34
CA ASN A 192 -23.70 -2.14 4.86
C ASN A 192 -23.40 -2.29 6.37
N ARG A 193 -23.12 -3.52 6.82
CA ARG A 193 -22.91 -3.84 8.24
C ARG A 193 -21.42 -3.68 8.57
N SER A 194 -21.08 -2.85 9.55
CA SER A 194 -19.70 -2.76 10.05
C SER A 194 -19.23 -4.12 10.60
N LEU A 195 -18.00 -4.51 10.23
CA LEU A 195 -17.31 -5.72 10.74
C LEU A 195 -16.20 -5.38 11.75
N GLY A 196 -16.09 -4.11 12.16
CA GLY A 196 -15.00 -3.60 12.99
C GLY A 196 -13.82 -3.09 12.16
N ASP A 197 -12.93 -2.33 12.80
CA ASP A 197 -11.66 -1.82 12.23
C ASP A 197 -11.77 -1.11 10.87
N GLY A 198 -12.94 -0.52 10.59
CA GLY A 198 -13.24 0.17 9.34
C GLY A 198 -13.73 -0.74 8.20
N ASN A 199 -13.69 -2.06 8.39
CA ASN A 199 -14.19 -3.03 7.42
C ASN A 199 -15.72 -3.11 7.46
N THR A 200 -16.35 -3.40 6.34
CA THR A 200 -17.82 -3.46 6.21
C THR A 200 -18.25 -4.65 5.35
N LEU A 201 -19.37 -5.28 5.69
CA LEU A 201 -20.09 -6.22 4.83
C LEU A 201 -21.09 -5.40 4.00
N ALA A 202 -20.74 -5.09 2.75
CA ALA A 202 -21.60 -4.33 1.84
C ALA A 202 -22.85 -5.11 1.49
N GLN A 203 -22.65 -6.32 0.98
CA GLN A 203 -23.73 -7.21 0.55
C GLN A 203 -23.56 -8.59 1.16
N GLU A 204 -24.68 -9.24 1.40
CA GLU A 204 -24.74 -10.58 1.98
C GLU A 204 -25.56 -11.50 1.08
N GLY A 205 -25.01 -12.68 0.82
CA GLY A 205 -25.64 -13.77 0.10
C GLY A 205 -25.35 -15.09 0.79
N SER A 206 -25.32 -16.17 0.02
CA SER A 206 -25.12 -17.50 0.60
C SER A 206 -24.46 -18.48 -0.37
N TYR A 207 -23.93 -19.56 0.20
CA TYR A 207 -23.53 -20.73 -0.56
C TYR A 207 -24.08 -22.00 0.11
N THR A 208 -24.24 -23.06 -0.67
CA THR A 208 -24.62 -24.38 -0.17
C THR A 208 -23.38 -25.23 -0.09
N THR A 209 -23.20 -25.90 1.04
CA THR A 209 -22.11 -26.83 1.29
C THR A 209 -22.40 -28.22 0.73
N THR A 210 -21.37 -29.08 0.66
CA THR A 210 -21.51 -30.47 0.20
C THR A 210 -22.40 -31.32 1.10
N ASP A 211 -22.58 -30.95 2.38
CA ASP A 211 -23.50 -31.63 3.30
C ASP A 211 -24.93 -31.06 3.28
N GLY A 212 -25.19 -30.05 2.45
CA GLY A 212 -26.50 -29.44 2.24
C GLY A 212 -26.82 -28.27 3.17
N GLN A 213 -25.90 -27.86 4.06
CA GLN A 213 -26.08 -26.66 4.86
C GLN A 213 -25.89 -25.39 4.01
N THR A 214 -26.69 -24.36 4.30
CA THR A 214 -26.52 -23.01 3.75
C THR A 214 -25.62 -22.20 4.69
N ARG A 215 -24.62 -21.52 4.13
CA ARG A 215 -23.66 -20.68 4.87
C ARG A 215 -23.56 -19.29 4.26
N GLN A 216 -23.01 -18.36 5.05
CA GLN A 216 -22.86 -16.97 4.65
C GLN A 216 -21.78 -16.81 3.56
N MET A 217 -22.10 -15.99 2.57
CA MET A 217 -21.13 -15.41 1.62
C MET A 217 -21.34 -13.91 1.61
N GLY A 218 -20.28 -13.12 1.48
CA GLY A 218 -20.36 -11.68 1.69
C GLY A 218 -19.41 -10.91 0.82
N ASP A 219 -19.89 -9.80 0.30
CA ASP A 219 -19.09 -8.79 -0.38
C ASP A 219 -18.53 -7.83 0.67
N LEU A 220 -17.20 -7.79 0.77
CA LEU A 220 -16.49 -7.08 1.83
C LEU A 220 -15.94 -5.76 1.33
N LEU A 221 -16.21 -4.71 2.07
CA LEU A 221 -15.56 -3.41 1.97
C LEU A 221 -14.37 -3.39 2.93
N LEU A 222 -13.17 -3.71 2.46
CA LEU A 222 -11.96 -3.74 3.28
C LEU A 222 -11.31 -2.37 3.36
N THR A 223 -10.75 -2.03 4.53
CA THR A 223 -9.92 -0.83 4.68
C THR A 223 -8.69 -0.92 3.81
N ASN A 224 -8.22 0.21 3.26
CA ASN A 224 -7.00 0.26 2.46
C ASN A 224 -6.16 1.45 2.94
N ASP A 225 -4.89 1.21 3.25
CA ASP A 225 -3.94 2.21 3.69
C ASP A 225 -2.77 2.31 2.69
N PRO A 226 -2.88 3.19 1.68
CA PRO A 226 -1.87 3.34 0.64
C PRO A 226 -0.56 3.92 1.16
N LEU A 227 -0.52 4.44 2.39
CA LEU A 227 0.75 4.85 3.00
C LEU A 227 1.65 3.63 3.20
N PHE A 228 1.12 2.44 3.50
CA PHE A 228 1.95 1.26 3.72
C PHE A 228 1.88 0.34 2.51
N SER A 229 2.88 0.41 1.65
CA SER A 229 2.84 -0.29 0.36
C SER A 229 4.17 -0.91 -0.08
N ARG A 230 4.10 -1.87 -0.99
CA ARG A 230 5.25 -2.48 -1.67
C ARG A 230 4.87 -2.79 -3.11
N PHE A 231 5.81 -2.60 -4.03
CA PHE A 231 5.66 -3.14 -5.38
C PHE A 231 5.58 -4.67 -5.34
N ASN A 232 4.86 -5.25 -6.31
CA ASN A 232 4.72 -6.69 -6.47
C ASN A 232 5.95 -7.34 -7.15
N ASP A 233 6.83 -6.53 -7.73
CA ASP A 233 8.05 -6.92 -8.40
C ASP A 233 9.30 -6.27 -7.77
N HIS A 234 10.47 -6.67 -8.27
CA HIS A 234 11.76 -6.15 -7.88
C HIS A 234 12.58 -5.77 -9.10
N VAL A 235 13.41 -4.74 -8.95
CA VAL A 235 14.37 -4.32 -9.98
C VAL A 235 15.73 -4.94 -9.66
N GLU A 236 16.29 -5.70 -10.60
CA GLU A 236 17.65 -6.22 -10.45
C GLU A 236 18.67 -5.08 -10.42
N LEU A 237 19.49 -5.04 -9.36
CA LEU A 237 20.48 -3.99 -9.14
C LEU A 237 21.89 -4.47 -9.53
N THR A 238 22.69 -3.58 -10.13
CA THR A 238 24.11 -3.86 -10.36
C THR A 238 24.92 -3.84 -9.06
N ALA A 239 26.12 -4.41 -9.08
CA ALA A 239 27.03 -4.41 -7.94
C ALA A 239 27.35 -2.98 -7.45
N GLU A 240 27.42 -2.02 -8.36
CA GLU A 240 27.63 -0.60 -8.07
C GLU A 240 26.39 0.03 -7.42
N GLN A 241 25.19 -0.24 -7.91
CA GLN A 241 23.94 0.28 -7.35
C GLN A 241 23.70 -0.22 -5.93
N LEU A 242 24.12 -1.46 -5.63
CA LEU A 242 24.07 -2.03 -4.28
C LEU A 242 24.97 -1.29 -3.26
N GLN A 243 25.95 -0.50 -3.72
CA GLN A 243 26.80 0.32 -2.84
C GLN A 243 26.17 1.65 -2.44
N ASN A 244 25.21 2.17 -3.21
CA ASN A 244 24.51 3.42 -2.89
C ASN A 244 23.68 3.26 -1.60
N PRO A 245 23.35 4.31 -0.86
CA PRO A 245 22.45 4.16 0.29
C PRO A 245 21.01 3.84 -0.18
N ASN A 246 20.23 3.16 0.66
CA ASN A 246 18.86 2.76 0.34
C ASN A 246 17.87 3.20 1.41
N LEU A 247 16.63 3.45 0.99
CA LEU A 247 15.48 3.54 1.88
C LEU A 247 14.39 2.67 1.27
N SER A 248 13.67 1.95 2.13
CA SER A 248 12.51 1.19 1.70
C SER A 248 11.45 2.13 1.12
N GLY A 249 10.83 1.70 0.03
CA GLY A 249 9.76 2.40 -0.67
C GLY A 249 8.53 2.58 0.21
N ILE A 250 7.65 3.48 -0.22
CA ILE A 250 6.40 3.80 0.45
C ILE A 250 5.45 4.53 -0.51
N GLY A 251 4.14 4.46 -0.26
CA GLY A 251 3.15 5.11 -1.10
C GLY A 251 3.16 4.50 -2.50
N ARG A 252 3.50 5.30 -3.50
CA ARG A 252 3.69 4.84 -4.88
C ARG A 252 5.15 4.78 -5.31
N LEU A 253 6.08 4.86 -4.35
CA LEU A 253 7.51 4.88 -4.62
C LEU A 253 8.17 3.55 -4.30
N ARG A 254 8.99 3.07 -5.24
CA ARG A 254 9.88 1.92 -5.03
C ARG A 254 10.94 2.26 -3.99
N ASP A 255 11.62 1.22 -3.51
CA ASP A 255 12.89 1.36 -2.79
C ASP A 255 13.83 2.31 -3.54
N LEU A 256 14.53 3.17 -2.80
CA LEU A 256 15.32 4.27 -3.37
C LEU A 256 16.31 3.78 -4.44
N ARG A 257 16.96 2.63 -4.21
CA ARG A 257 17.88 2.02 -5.20
C ARG A 257 17.16 1.50 -6.44
N GLU A 258 15.99 0.86 -6.28
CA GLU A 258 15.21 0.37 -7.41
C GLU A 258 14.67 1.54 -8.25
N ALA A 259 14.15 2.57 -7.59
CA ALA A 259 13.73 3.81 -8.23
C ALA A 259 14.90 4.46 -8.99
N ALA A 260 16.09 4.50 -8.39
CA ALA A 260 17.29 5.05 -9.03
C ALA A 260 17.74 4.20 -10.22
N ALA A 261 17.64 2.87 -10.15
CA ALA A 261 17.97 2.00 -11.26
C ALA A 261 17.08 2.24 -12.49
N LEU A 262 15.83 2.67 -12.29
CA LEU A 262 14.89 3.02 -13.34
C LEU A 262 14.95 4.49 -13.77
N SER A 263 15.59 5.37 -13.00
CA SER A 263 15.63 6.81 -13.23
C SER A 263 17.07 7.36 -13.22
N PRO A 264 17.66 7.66 -14.40
CA PRO A 264 18.99 8.23 -14.48
C PRO A 264 19.17 9.55 -13.72
N ALA A 265 18.11 10.37 -13.64
CA ALA A 265 18.12 11.62 -12.89
C ALA A 265 18.24 11.37 -11.37
N LEU A 266 17.48 10.40 -10.85
CA LEU A 266 17.55 10.01 -9.45
C LEU A 266 18.89 9.33 -9.11
N ASP A 267 19.39 8.44 -9.95
CA ASP A 267 20.70 7.80 -9.75
C ASP A 267 21.83 8.84 -9.68
N ALA A 268 21.80 9.86 -10.54
CA ALA A 268 22.79 10.93 -10.52
C ALA A 268 22.78 11.69 -9.17
N VAL A 269 21.59 12.07 -8.67
CA VAL A 269 21.46 12.79 -7.39
C VAL A 269 21.83 11.89 -6.21
N LEU A 270 21.44 10.61 -6.25
CA LEU A 270 21.77 9.63 -5.21
C LEU A 270 23.29 9.42 -5.08
N ARG A 271 23.99 9.34 -6.23
CA ARG A 271 25.46 9.25 -6.24
C ARG A 271 26.14 10.52 -5.71
N GLN A 272 25.62 11.69 -6.08
CA GLN A 272 26.12 12.97 -5.53
C GLN A 272 25.91 13.03 -4.01
N TYR A 273 24.74 12.62 -3.53
CA TYR A 273 24.44 12.56 -2.11
C TYR A 273 25.37 11.60 -1.37
N ALA A 274 25.61 10.41 -1.93
CA ALA A 274 26.51 9.41 -1.36
C ALA A 274 27.98 9.86 -1.34
N ALA A 275 28.40 10.70 -2.30
CA ALA A 275 29.76 11.22 -2.42
C ALA A 275 29.99 12.51 -1.60
N ALA A 276 28.94 13.13 -1.07
CA ALA A 276 29.04 14.37 -0.29
C ALA A 276 29.77 14.11 1.05
N GLU A 277 30.77 14.95 1.33
CA GLU A 277 31.69 14.81 2.46
C GLU A 277 31.24 15.56 3.71
N THR A 278 30.25 16.45 3.58
CA THR A 278 29.75 17.24 4.71
C THR A 278 28.24 17.15 4.86
N LYS A 279 27.76 17.37 6.10
CA LYS A 279 26.34 17.48 6.43
C LYS A 279 25.66 18.58 5.61
N GLU A 280 26.34 19.70 5.41
CA GLU A 280 25.83 20.83 4.63
C GLU A 280 25.62 20.44 3.17
N GLN A 281 26.58 19.74 2.56
CA GLN A 281 26.46 19.24 1.18
C GLN A 281 25.32 18.23 1.04
N GLN A 282 25.21 17.29 1.98
CA GLN A 282 24.12 16.30 1.96
C GLN A 282 22.75 16.95 2.15
N THR A 283 22.64 17.88 3.10
CA THR A 283 21.38 18.58 3.38
C THR A 283 20.93 19.42 2.19
N ALA A 284 21.87 20.05 1.47
CA ALA A 284 21.57 20.81 0.25
C ALA A 284 21.01 19.95 -0.89
N LEU A 285 21.27 18.64 -0.89
CA LEU A 285 20.82 17.69 -1.91
C LEU A 285 19.47 17.02 -1.58
N LEU A 286 18.97 17.10 -0.33
CA LEU A 286 17.76 16.38 0.11
C LEU A 286 16.51 16.78 -0.68
N ALA A 287 16.33 18.08 -0.92
CA ALA A 287 15.18 18.59 -1.68
C ALA A 287 15.18 18.03 -3.10
N GLN A 288 16.34 18.01 -3.76
CA GLN A 288 16.50 17.47 -5.11
C GLN A 288 16.34 15.94 -5.11
N LEU A 289 16.91 15.24 -4.13
CA LEU A 289 16.79 13.78 -4.00
C LEU A 289 15.33 13.36 -3.82
N ALA A 290 14.61 14.03 -2.91
CA ALA A 290 13.19 13.78 -2.69
C ALA A 290 12.39 14.07 -3.96
N ALA A 291 12.63 15.20 -4.63
CA ALA A 291 11.92 15.56 -5.86
C ALA A 291 12.16 14.55 -6.99
N GLU A 292 13.40 14.13 -7.24
CA GLU A 292 13.70 13.13 -8.27
C GLU A 292 13.15 11.74 -7.91
N TRP A 293 13.07 11.41 -6.62
CA TRP A 293 12.41 10.18 -6.17
C TRP A 293 10.91 10.24 -6.40
N GLY A 294 10.26 11.34 -6.02
CA GLY A 294 8.83 11.58 -6.29
C GLY A 294 8.46 11.48 -7.76
N LYS A 295 9.31 11.97 -8.66
CA LYS A 295 9.11 11.90 -10.12
C LYS A 295 9.12 10.47 -10.68
N THR A 296 9.52 9.47 -9.90
CA THR A 296 9.42 8.06 -10.31
C THR A 296 8.00 7.49 -10.16
N ASP A 297 7.11 8.18 -9.44
CA ASP A 297 5.67 7.88 -9.45
C ASP A 297 5.09 8.22 -10.83
N ALA A 298 4.45 7.24 -11.48
CA ALA A 298 3.81 7.42 -12.78
C ALA A 298 2.70 8.48 -12.77
N ARG A 299 2.10 8.77 -11.61
CA ARG A 299 1.10 9.83 -11.45
C ARG A 299 1.73 11.21 -11.25
N TYR A 300 3.04 11.31 -11.01
CA TYR A 300 3.72 12.58 -10.78
C TYR A 300 3.59 13.51 -12.00
N GLY A 301 2.96 14.66 -11.81
CA GLY A 301 2.74 15.64 -12.88
C GLY A 301 1.54 15.35 -13.80
N SER A 302 0.82 14.23 -13.60
CA SER A 302 -0.40 13.91 -14.36
C SER A 302 -1.61 14.76 -13.95
N TYR A 303 -1.49 15.53 -12.87
CA TYR A 303 -2.53 16.39 -12.35
C TYR A 303 -1.98 17.63 -11.64
N THR A 304 -2.86 18.62 -11.51
CA THR A 304 -2.64 19.86 -10.76
C THR A 304 -3.63 19.86 -9.60
N PRO A 305 -3.17 19.72 -8.34
CA PRO A 305 -4.01 19.91 -7.17
C PRO A 305 -4.87 21.18 -7.23
N THR A 306 -6.18 21.05 -7.01
CA THR A 306 -7.11 22.17 -6.96
C THR A 306 -7.84 22.25 -5.62
N LEU A 307 -8.19 23.47 -5.21
CA LEU A 307 -9.12 23.70 -4.10
C LEU A 307 -10.54 23.73 -4.64
N THR A 308 -11.44 22.98 -4.01
CA THR A 308 -12.87 22.97 -4.39
C THR A 308 -13.74 23.23 -3.18
N ALA A 309 -14.69 24.16 -3.30
CA ALA A 309 -15.64 24.41 -2.23
C ALA A 309 -16.53 23.17 -2.00
N ALA A 310 -16.77 22.81 -0.74
CA ALA A 310 -17.67 21.74 -0.36
C ALA A 310 -19.12 22.06 -0.82
N THR A 311 -19.91 21.02 -1.10
CA THR A 311 -21.31 21.16 -1.53
C THR A 311 -22.21 20.25 -0.69
N GLU A 312 -23.50 20.58 -0.53
CA GLU A 312 -24.41 19.81 0.33
C GLU A 312 -24.60 18.33 -0.08
N GLN A 313 -24.18 17.94 -1.28
CA GLN A 313 -24.20 16.53 -1.73
C GLN A 313 -23.02 15.69 -1.20
N SER A 314 -22.01 16.30 -0.57
CA SER A 314 -20.79 15.59 -0.18
C SER A 314 -20.91 14.92 1.19
N GLY A 315 -21.58 13.76 1.26
CA GLY A 315 -21.27 12.74 2.27
C GLY A 315 -22.45 11.99 2.90
N THR A 316 -22.26 10.68 3.12
CA THR A 316 -22.93 9.90 4.17
C THR A 316 -22.42 10.34 5.55
N ALA A 317 -23.15 10.05 6.63
CA ALA A 317 -22.74 10.44 7.99
C ALA A 317 -21.28 10.00 8.29
N GLY A 318 -20.43 10.93 8.74
CA GLY A 318 -19.00 10.69 8.95
C GLY A 318 -18.10 10.95 7.74
N GLN A 319 -18.68 11.32 6.59
CA GLN A 319 -17.97 11.69 5.36
C GLN A 319 -18.16 13.18 5.05
N GLY A 320 -17.20 13.77 4.35
CA GLY A 320 -17.24 15.17 3.90
C GLY A 320 -16.49 16.16 4.79
N VAL A 321 -16.51 17.43 4.39
CA VAL A 321 -15.86 18.53 5.13
C VAL A 321 -16.75 18.93 6.31
N PRO A 322 -16.29 18.80 7.57
CA PRO A 322 -17.11 19.16 8.72
C PRO A 322 -17.34 20.67 8.77
N LEU A 323 -18.60 21.07 8.90
CA LEU A 323 -19.02 22.46 9.02
C LEU A 323 -20.07 22.59 10.12
N THR A 324 -19.94 23.63 10.94
CA THR A 324 -21.01 24.08 11.82
C THR A 324 -22.16 24.66 10.99
N PRO A 325 -23.40 24.75 11.54
CA PRO A 325 -24.51 25.36 10.82
C PRO A 325 -24.22 26.79 10.32
N GLY A 326 -23.47 27.58 11.08
CA GLY A 326 -23.07 28.93 10.68
C GLY A 326 -22.08 28.96 9.52
N GLU A 327 -21.11 28.04 9.51
CA GLU A 327 -20.13 27.91 8.42
C GLU A 327 -20.78 27.42 7.13
N LEU A 328 -21.71 26.46 7.23
CA LEU A 328 -22.51 26.01 6.08
C LEU A 328 -23.30 27.18 5.49
N GLN A 329 -23.98 27.98 6.32
CA GLN A 329 -24.68 29.17 5.84
C GLN A 329 -23.73 30.21 5.22
N ALA A 330 -22.52 30.39 5.77
CA ALA A 330 -21.53 31.28 5.17
C ALA A 330 -21.05 30.80 3.79
N LEU A 331 -20.84 29.49 3.65
CA LEU A 331 -20.47 28.83 2.39
C LEU A 331 -21.57 28.99 1.34
N LEU A 332 -22.82 28.65 1.67
CA LEU A 332 -23.98 28.78 0.78
C LEU A 332 -24.23 30.22 0.33
N ASN A 333 -24.01 31.19 1.22
CA ASN A 333 -24.15 32.62 0.90
C ASN A 333 -22.96 33.18 0.10
N GLY A 334 -22.03 32.34 -0.36
CA GLY A 334 -20.86 32.74 -1.14
C GLY A 334 -19.89 33.66 -0.38
N LYS A 335 -19.92 33.63 0.96
CA LYS A 335 -19.03 34.44 1.81
C LYS A 335 -17.63 33.84 1.95
N VAL A 336 -17.47 32.56 1.62
CA VAL A 336 -16.17 31.88 1.61
C VAL A 336 -15.52 32.10 0.25
N LYS A 337 -14.70 33.15 0.15
CA LYS A 337 -13.95 33.51 -1.06
C LYS A 337 -12.46 33.51 -0.76
N ILE A 338 -11.71 32.68 -1.48
CA ILE A 338 -10.25 32.63 -1.39
C ILE A 338 -9.71 33.92 -2.00
N SER A 339 -8.84 34.63 -1.27
CA SER A 339 -8.19 35.83 -1.80
C SER A 339 -7.11 35.45 -2.82
N PRO A 340 -6.75 36.34 -3.77
CA PRO A 340 -5.69 36.07 -4.72
C PRO A 340 -4.36 35.66 -4.07
N GLU A 341 -4.04 36.23 -2.90
CA GLU A 341 -2.83 35.94 -2.14
C GLU A 341 -2.86 34.52 -1.58
N LEU A 342 -3.96 34.11 -0.94
CA LEU A 342 -4.10 32.77 -0.39
C LEU A 342 -4.15 31.70 -1.50
N GLN A 343 -4.73 32.04 -2.66
CA GLN A 343 -4.69 31.18 -3.83
C GLN A 343 -3.25 31.02 -4.37
N ALA A 344 -2.47 32.11 -4.39
CA ALA A 344 -1.07 32.06 -4.80
C ALA A 344 -0.21 31.22 -3.84
N GLU A 345 -0.47 31.31 -2.53
CA GLU A 345 0.18 30.45 -1.52
C GLU A 345 -0.10 28.96 -1.79
N PHE A 346 -1.34 28.58 -2.08
CA PHE A 346 -1.68 27.20 -2.45
C PHE A 346 -1.03 26.78 -3.78
N ASN A 347 -1.06 27.66 -4.79
CA ASN A 347 -0.44 27.39 -6.10
C ASN A 347 1.09 27.20 -6.02
N ALA A 348 1.75 27.74 -4.99
CA ALA A 348 3.18 27.49 -4.76
C ALA A 348 3.47 26.09 -4.21
N LEU A 349 2.46 25.32 -3.79
CA LEU A 349 2.62 24.00 -3.18
C LEU A 349 2.40 22.82 -4.12
N GLN A 350 2.15 23.08 -5.41
CA GLN A 350 1.71 22.05 -6.36
C GLN A 350 2.69 20.87 -6.45
N ASP A 351 4.00 21.14 -6.53
CA ASP A 351 5.02 20.09 -6.53
C ASP A 351 5.16 19.40 -5.17
N LYS A 352 5.05 20.15 -4.07
CA LYS A 352 5.11 19.57 -2.72
C LYS A 352 3.95 18.62 -2.48
N ILE A 353 2.75 18.98 -2.91
CA ILE A 353 1.56 18.13 -2.78
C ILE A 353 1.73 16.85 -3.62
N ARG A 354 2.13 16.96 -4.88
CA ARG A 354 2.40 15.78 -5.73
C ARG A 354 3.48 14.88 -5.13
N LEU A 355 4.52 15.47 -4.56
CA LEU A 355 5.56 14.71 -3.87
C LEU A 355 5.00 13.97 -2.65
N LEU A 356 4.28 14.68 -1.78
CA LEU A 356 3.67 14.07 -0.61
C LEU A 356 2.70 12.95 -1.00
N ASP A 357 1.88 13.17 -2.02
CA ASP A 357 0.98 12.16 -2.58
C ASP A 357 1.72 10.92 -3.08
N ALA A 358 2.89 11.09 -3.72
CA ALA A 358 3.73 9.96 -4.12
C ALA A 358 4.23 9.17 -2.91
N PHE A 359 4.66 9.84 -1.84
CA PHE A 359 5.13 9.17 -0.61
C PHE A 359 4.01 8.59 0.26
N THR A 360 2.79 9.12 0.18
CA THR A 360 1.65 8.63 0.98
C THR A 360 0.70 7.73 0.21
N GLY A 361 0.87 7.63 -1.12
CA GLY A 361 -0.06 6.94 -1.99
C GLY A 361 -1.42 7.65 -2.15
N GLU A 362 -1.51 8.90 -1.73
CA GLU A 362 -2.74 9.71 -1.82
C GLU A 362 -3.02 10.25 -3.22
N ASP A 363 -4.29 10.50 -3.54
CA ASP A 363 -4.70 11.28 -4.71
C ASP A 363 -5.33 12.62 -4.27
N SER A 364 -4.50 13.66 -4.13
CA SER A 364 -4.95 15.01 -3.74
C SER A 364 -5.24 15.89 -4.95
N ARG A 365 -5.76 15.33 -6.06
CA ARG A 365 -6.15 16.13 -7.24
C ARG A 365 -7.19 17.20 -6.90
N THR A 366 -8.08 16.90 -5.96
CA THR A 366 -9.06 17.86 -5.44
C THR A 366 -9.04 17.85 -3.91
N LEU A 367 -8.84 19.02 -3.33
CA LEU A 367 -8.84 19.26 -1.89
C LEU A 367 -10.05 20.12 -1.55
N SER A 368 -11.00 19.54 -0.82
CA SER A 368 -12.25 20.21 -0.49
C SER A 368 -12.11 21.13 0.72
N TYR A 369 -12.79 22.27 0.69
CA TYR A 369 -12.83 23.21 1.82
C TYR A 369 -14.23 23.80 1.98
N GLY A 370 -14.61 24.14 3.20
CA GLY A 370 -15.81 24.91 3.52
C GLY A 370 -15.54 26.21 4.28
N THR A 371 -14.32 26.41 4.78
CA THR A 371 -13.87 27.66 5.42
C THR A 371 -12.49 28.11 4.93
N LEU A 372 -12.11 29.36 5.18
CA LEU A 372 -10.77 29.86 4.83
C LEU A 372 -9.70 29.31 5.78
N GLU A 373 -10.07 29.00 7.01
CA GLU A 373 -9.25 28.34 8.01
C GLU A 373 -8.81 26.95 7.52
N GLN A 374 -9.74 26.19 6.91
CA GLN A 374 -9.42 24.89 6.30
C GLN A 374 -8.44 25.02 5.13
N VAL A 375 -8.55 26.07 4.30
CA VAL A 375 -7.56 26.33 3.24
C VAL A 375 -6.17 26.60 3.83
N LYS A 376 -6.09 27.41 4.90
CA LYS A 376 -4.82 27.67 5.61
C LYS A 376 -4.27 26.39 6.26
N GLU A 377 -5.14 25.53 6.79
CA GLU A 377 -4.74 24.23 7.34
C GLU A 377 -4.12 23.35 6.27
N ILE A 378 -4.75 23.21 5.09
CA ILE A 378 -4.20 22.46 3.94
C ILE A 378 -2.78 22.94 3.61
N ILE A 379 -2.60 24.26 3.44
CA ILE A 379 -1.30 24.90 3.13
C ILE A 379 -0.27 24.61 4.23
N GLY A 380 -0.67 24.76 5.49
CA GLY A 380 0.19 24.57 6.65
C GLY A 380 0.64 23.12 6.82
N VAL A 381 -0.27 22.16 6.66
CA VAL A 381 0.02 20.72 6.76
C VAL A 381 0.94 20.29 5.62
N ALA A 382 0.69 20.71 4.38
CA ALA A 382 1.55 20.39 3.24
C ALA A 382 3.00 20.89 3.48
N ASN A 383 3.18 22.16 3.84
CA ASN A 383 4.51 22.73 4.09
C ASN A 383 5.25 22.04 5.23
N THR A 384 4.55 21.81 6.36
CA THR A 384 5.16 21.20 7.55
C THR A 384 5.54 19.75 7.28
N THR A 385 4.71 19.01 6.56
CA THR A 385 4.97 17.60 6.21
C THR A 385 6.13 17.50 5.23
N TYR A 386 6.18 18.37 4.21
CA TYR A 386 7.29 18.43 3.26
C TYR A 386 8.64 18.69 3.96
N ALA A 387 8.71 19.71 4.83
CA ALA A 387 9.95 20.01 5.57
C ALA A 387 10.40 18.84 6.48
N GLN A 388 9.45 18.06 6.98
CA GLN A 388 9.74 16.89 7.81
C GLN A 388 10.17 15.67 7.00
N LEU A 389 9.66 15.51 5.78
CA LEU A 389 10.08 14.46 4.86
C LEU A 389 11.59 14.55 4.57
N GLU A 390 12.10 15.74 4.23
CA GLU A 390 13.53 15.96 3.98
C GLU A 390 14.38 15.58 5.20
N HIS A 391 13.92 15.95 6.40
CA HIS A 391 14.61 15.60 7.65
C HIS A 391 14.62 14.10 7.91
N SER A 392 13.51 13.40 7.70
CA SER A 392 13.42 11.94 7.86
C SER A 392 14.36 11.21 6.89
N ILE A 393 14.35 11.59 5.61
CA ILE A 393 15.26 11.01 4.61
C ILE A 393 16.73 11.14 5.06
N TYR A 394 17.12 12.32 5.55
CA TYR A 394 18.48 12.53 6.06
C TYR A 394 18.82 11.63 7.25
N GLN A 395 17.93 11.56 8.25
CA GLN A 395 18.20 10.80 9.47
C GLN A 395 18.44 9.31 9.20
N ASP A 396 17.68 8.72 8.30
CA ASP A 396 17.77 7.28 8.01
C ASP A 396 18.88 6.91 7.02
N LEU A 397 19.26 7.85 6.14
CA LEU A 397 20.44 7.69 5.30
C LEU A 397 21.74 7.85 6.11
N LEU A 398 21.74 8.67 7.16
CA LEU A 398 22.94 9.01 7.95
C LEU A 398 23.75 7.79 8.43
N PHE A 399 23.08 6.70 8.83
CA PHE A 399 23.72 5.47 9.29
C PHE A 399 24.40 4.66 8.19
N GLN A 400 24.01 4.88 6.94
CA GLN A 400 24.53 4.16 5.78
C GLN A 400 25.71 4.88 5.12
N ILE A 401 25.82 6.19 5.37
CA ILE A 401 26.87 7.07 4.86
C ILE A 401 27.79 7.52 6.00
N CYS A 402 27.50 8.66 6.65
CA CYS A 402 28.43 9.32 7.56
C CYS A 402 28.80 8.50 8.80
N LEU A 403 27.86 7.75 9.36
CA LEU A 403 28.14 6.95 10.57
C LEU A 403 28.68 5.56 10.26
N LYS A 404 28.67 5.11 9.00
CA LYS A 404 29.15 3.78 8.60
C LYS A 404 30.61 3.53 9.00
N PRO A 405 31.58 4.44 8.77
CA PRO A 405 32.96 4.24 9.22
C PRO A 405 33.08 4.11 10.74
N TYR A 406 32.29 4.89 11.49
CA TYR A 406 32.30 4.88 12.95
C TYR A 406 31.69 3.60 13.53
N LEU A 407 30.56 3.14 12.97
CA LEU A 407 29.92 1.89 13.36
C LEU A 407 30.82 0.68 13.11
N ASN A 408 31.51 0.67 11.96
CA ASN A 408 32.49 -0.36 11.63
C ASN A 408 33.66 -0.36 12.62
N ALA A 409 34.16 0.83 13.00
CA ALA A 409 35.27 0.96 13.94
C ALA A 409 34.94 0.44 15.35
N VAL A 410 33.67 0.48 15.77
CA VAL A 410 33.21 -0.04 17.06
C VAL A 410 32.64 -1.46 17.00
N GLY A 411 32.71 -2.13 15.84
CA GLY A 411 32.27 -3.52 15.66
C GLY A 411 30.76 -3.73 15.79
N LEU A 412 29.95 -2.67 15.62
CA LEU A 412 28.50 -2.77 15.70
C LEU A 412 27.91 -3.11 14.33
N PRO A 413 27.14 -4.21 14.20
CA PRO A 413 26.50 -4.55 12.93
C PRO A 413 25.41 -3.54 12.58
N GLN A 414 25.34 -3.15 11.29
CA GLN A 414 24.33 -2.21 10.75
C GLN A 414 22.87 -2.62 11.05
N SER A 415 22.61 -3.89 11.39
CA SER A 415 21.27 -4.44 11.65
C SER A 415 20.72 -4.14 13.06
N GLN A 416 21.51 -3.53 13.95
CA GLN A 416 21.03 -3.07 15.24
C GLN A 416 20.73 -1.57 15.17
N THR A 417 19.48 -1.23 14.84
CA THR A 417 18.95 0.13 15.00
C THR A 417 19.07 0.52 16.47
N LEU A 418 20.14 1.22 16.82
CA LEU A 418 20.34 1.73 18.17
C LEU A 418 19.27 2.78 18.46
N CYS A 419 18.66 2.66 19.64
CA CYS A 419 17.65 3.58 20.12
C CYS A 419 18.18 5.03 20.08
N PHE A 420 17.46 5.90 19.37
CA PHE A 420 17.80 7.28 18.99
C PHE A 420 18.31 8.19 20.13
N THR A 421 18.07 7.85 21.40
CA THR A 421 18.29 8.77 22.53
C THR A 421 19.75 8.90 22.97
N VAL A 422 20.62 7.91 22.68
CA VAL A 422 22.01 7.91 23.20
C VAL A 422 23.02 8.46 22.19
N ILE A 423 22.73 8.38 20.89
CA ILE A 423 23.68 8.76 19.82
C ILE A 423 23.49 10.21 19.35
N ALA A 424 22.27 10.76 19.43
CA ALA A 424 21.94 12.11 18.93
C ALA A 424 22.77 13.25 19.53
N VAL A 425 23.31 13.10 20.75
CA VAL A 425 24.12 14.14 21.42
C VAL A 425 25.56 14.21 20.88
N ILE A 426 26.03 13.16 20.20
CA ILE A 426 27.41 13.08 19.68
C ILE A 426 27.45 13.35 18.16
N VAL A 427 26.39 12.98 17.43
CA VAL A 427 26.32 13.01 15.95
C VAL A 427 26.53 14.39 15.33
N ASP A 428 26.04 15.47 15.96
CA ASP A 428 26.22 16.83 15.42
C ASP A 428 27.67 17.34 15.42
N LYS A 429 28.61 16.59 16.01
CA LYS A 429 30.05 16.91 16.05
C LYS A 429 30.93 15.93 15.29
N ILE A 430 30.34 14.92 14.64
CA ILE A 430 31.09 13.90 13.91
C ILE A 430 31.10 14.29 12.42
N PRO A 431 32.26 14.64 11.82
CA PRO A 431 32.34 14.84 10.38
C PRO A 431 32.00 13.53 9.66
N CYS A 432 31.34 13.58 8.51
CA CYS A 432 31.28 12.41 7.63
C CYS A 432 32.73 12.11 7.26
N ALA A 433 33.27 10.99 7.73
CA ALA A 433 34.67 10.68 7.44
C ALA A 433 34.82 10.58 5.91
N ALA A 434 35.61 11.48 5.34
CA ALA A 434 36.04 11.36 3.95
C ALA A 434 36.61 9.95 3.77
N SER A 435 36.22 9.27 2.69
CA SER A 435 36.76 7.95 2.37
C SER A 435 38.29 8.02 2.44
N GLU A 436 38.90 7.35 3.42
CA GLU A 436 40.35 7.26 3.46
C GLU A 436 40.81 6.60 2.16
N ASN A 437 41.42 7.42 1.31
CA ASN A 437 42.26 7.11 0.16
C ASN A 437 42.16 5.68 -0.42
N ARG A 438 41.47 5.56 -1.57
CA ARG A 438 41.87 4.59 -2.61
C ARG A 438 43.16 5.07 -3.30
N SER A 439 44.25 5.15 -2.56
CA SER A 439 45.60 5.28 -3.13
C SER A 439 46.52 4.25 -2.47
N ASN A 440 46.35 3.00 -2.86
CA ASN A 440 47.46 2.04 -2.81
C ASN A 440 48.16 2.10 -4.17
N ASP A 441 49.07 3.06 -4.31
CA ASP A 441 50.26 2.87 -5.13
C ASP A 441 51.23 1.99 -4.33
N LYS A 442 51.36 0.73 -4.73
CA LYS A 442 52.62 0.02 -4.95
C LYS A 442 52.42 -1.39 -5.51
#